data_AF-A0A8S3RH46-F1
#
_entry.id   AF-A0A8S3RH46-F1
#
_cell.length_a   1.000
_cell.length_b   1.000
_cell.length_c   1.000
_cell.angle_alpha   90.00
_cell.angle_beta   90.00
_cell.angle_gamma   90.00
#
_symmetry.space_group_name_H-M   'P 1'
#
loop_
_entity.id
_entity.type
_entity.pdbx_description
1 polymer ?
#
loop_
_entity_poly.entity_id
_entity_poly.type
_entity_poly.pdbx_seq_one_letter_code
_entity_poly.pdbx_strand_id
1 'polypeptide(L)'
;MLRHLLGILVGIYLILAVSCQSRSFFDMNCPQNISVNLRKCEVFVESRLYFSDFRHWTSELESVVKVSLDVTCSSKGVFILPWPMKARGLIKLNVKGCVLAEYFSESLTPTNLKDELLELSLENCVIASNVKHSIDAFNKPVSQEIGCGQQTLQRSVWRNISYTNTNDMADITIDDFLKFFSSLDQFLNRIIQIRYRCKYSYLEYIDESIGSIRSKHSILIMTAYSDFPKLHTFLWTYNGYSSVPKELTDWRKYFPQLELLDLSYNNITKFNFLGAPFTNTVSKPEPLVIDLTYNSVTEIPVDMPDYLTGSVAIIVDLTGNPLMCDCNFLRYKNYVMHALKIFQKYKNLSRITCHSVIMHRKIQLVNYSNNNC
;
A
#
# COMPACT_ATOMS: atom_id res chain seq x y z
N MET A 1 35.51 -15.30 -66.96
CA MET A 1 35.94 -14.25 -66.01
C MET A 1 34.80 -13.39 -65.47
N LEU A 2 33.81 -12.97 -66.26
CA LEU A 2 32.70 -12.11 -65.77
C LEU A 2 31.77 -12.75 -64.70
N ARG A 3 31.63 -14.09 -64.68
CA ARG A 3 30.81 -14.80 -63.68
C ARG A 3 31.43 -14.89 -62.28
N HIS A 4 32.75 -14.73 -62.13
CA HIS A 4 33.39 -14.72 -60.81
C HIS A 4 33.39 -13.34 -60.13
N LEU A 5 33.32 -12.26 -60.89
CA LEU A 5 33.22 -10.89 -60.35
C LEU A 5 31.82 -10.57 -59.82
N LEU A 6 30.75 -11.14 -60.39
CA LEU A 6 29.38 -10.95 -59.89
C LEU A 6 29.14 -11.66 -58.54
N GLY A 7 29.77 -12.83 -58.32
CA GLY A 7 29.65 -13.57 -57.05
C GLY A 7 30.32 -12.87 -55.86
N ILE A 8 31.42 -12.15 -56.10
CA ILE A 8 32.15 -11.41 -55.07
C ILE A 8 31.40 -10.12 -54.69
N LEU A 9 30.76 -9.44 -55.64
CA LEU A 9 29.96 -8.23 -55.36
C LEU A 9 28.66 -8.54 -54.59
N VAL A 10 28.00 -9.68 -54.85
CA VAL A 10 26.82 -10.09 -54.04
C VAL A 10 27.23 -10.54 -52.63
N GLY A 11 28.41 -11.18 -52.49
CA GLY A 11 28.95 -11.55 -51.17
C GLY A 11 29.31 -10.33 -50.29
N ILE A 12 29.82 -9.25 -50.88
CA ILE A 12 30.17 -8.02 -50.14
C ILE A 12 28.92 -7.23 -49.74
N TYR A 13 27.85 -7.23 -50.54
CA TYR A 13 26.57 -6.62 -50.15
C TYR A 13 25.87 -7.39 -49.01
N LEU A 14 26.06 -8.70 -48.89
CA LEU A 14 25.51 -9.49 -47.77
C LEU A 14 26.29 -9.34 -46.46
N ILE A 15 27.58 -8.98 -46.51
CA ILE A 15 28.41 -8.76 -45.30
C ILE A 15 28.27 -7.33 -44.75
N LEU A 16 27.86 -6.37 -45.59
CA LEU A 16 27.60 -4.98 -45.17
C LEU A 16 26.14 -4.69 -44.79
N ALA A 17 25.26 -5.69 -44.84
CA ALA A 17 24.06 -5.71 -44.00
C ALA A 17 24.45 -5.99 -42.54
N VAL A 18 25.41 -5.21 -42.02
CA VAL A 18 25.70 -5.09 -40.60
C VAL A 18 24.38 -4.70 -39.98
N SER A 19 23.80 -5.66 -39.26
CA SER A 19 22.55 -5.54 -38.55
C SER A 19 22.59 -4.26 -37.73
N CYS A 20 21.94 -3.22 -38.24
CA CYS A 20 21.51 -2.10 -37.44
C CYS A 20 20.38 -2.65 -36.57
N GLN A 21 20.74 -3.48 -35.60
CA GLN A 21 19.84 -3.93 -34.55
C GLN A 21 19.42 -2.65 -33.84
N SER A 22 18.23 -2.18 -34.19
CA SER A 22 17.56 -1.12 -33.45
C SER A 22 17.64 -1.51 -31.98
N ARG A 23 18.34 -0.72 -31.18
CA ARG A 23 18.38 -0.91 -29.73
C ARG A 23 16.94 -1.06 -29.24
N SER A 24 16.69 -2.05 -28.39
CA SER A 24 15.34 -2.23 -27.87
C SER A 24 14.92 -0.96 -27.12
N PHE A 25 13.61 -0.72 -27.03
CA PHE A 25 13.07 0.42 -26.29
C PHE A 25 13.66 0.51 -24.87
N PHE A 26 13.81 -0.62 -24.19
CA PHE A 26 14.38 -0.67 -22.85
C PHE A 26 15.90 -0.48 -22.83
N ASP A 27 16.64 -0.86 -23.88
CA ASP A 27 18.09 -0.55 -23.92
C ASP A 27 18.36 0.96 -23.96
N MET A 28 17.44 1.74 -24.55
CA MET A 28 17.55 3.20 -24.57
C MET A 28 17.13 3.84 -23.25
N ASN A 29 16.13 3.26 -22.57
CA ASN A 29 15.54 3.84 -21.36
C ASN A 29 16.10 3.26 -20.05
N CYS A 30 16.95 2.23 -20.11
CA CYS A 30 17.48 1.51 -18.95
C CYS A 30 19.02 1.49 -18.91
N PRO A 31 19.68 2.64 -18.68
CA PRO A 31 21.14 2.69 -18.53
C PRO A 31 21.63 1.76 -17.41
N GLN A 32 22.75 1.08 -17.68
CA GLN A 32 23.41 0.21 -16.73
C GLN A 32 24.39 0.99 -15.85
N ASN A 33 24.22 0.88 -14.53
CA ASN A 33 25.21 1.30 -13.57
C ASN A 33 26.14 0.12 -13.24
N ILE A 34 27.34 0.15 -13.81
CA ILE A 34 28.32 -0.94 -13.73
C ILE A 34 28.81 -1.16 -12.30
N SER A 35 28.94 -0.11 -11.48
CA SER A 35 29.54 -0.22 -10.14
C SER A 35 28.67 -0.99 -9.14
N VAL A 36 27.36 -1.00 -9.34
CA VAL A 36 26.37 -1.65 -8.45
C VAL A 36 25.57 -2.76 -9.13
N ASN A 37 25.91 -3.11 -10.37
CA ASN A 37 25.20 -4.09 -11.18
C ASN A 37 23.67 -3.88 -11.19
N LEU A 38 23.25 -2.62 -11.43
CA LEU A 38 21.86 -2.17 -11.42
C LEU A 38 21.55 -1.46 -12.73
N ARG A 39 20.45 -1.84 -13.39
CA ARG A 39 19.83 -1.06 -14.47
C ARG A 39 18.69 -0.24 -13.91
N LYS A 40 18.73 1.07 -14.13
CA LYS A 40 17.66 2.00 -13.74
C LYS A 40 16.91 2.38 -15.00
N CYS A 41 15.64 2.00 -15.08
CA CYS A 41 14.76 2.30 -16.19
C CYS A 41 13.86 3.48 -15.82
N GLU A 42 13.86 4.52 -16.63
CA GLU A 42 12.95 5.66 -16.51
C GLU A 42 12.14 5.74 -17.81
N VAL A 43 10.83 5.48 -17.72
CA VAL A 43 9.96 5.35 -18.88
C VAL A 43 8.79 6.32 -18.78
N PHE A 44 8.64 7.16 -19.81
CA PHE A 44 7.47 8.01 -19.99
C PHE A 44 6.50 7.39 -21.00
N VAL A 45 5.23 7.22 -20.61
CA VAL A 45 4.21 6.53 -21.41
C VAL A 45 3.17 7.53 -21.92
N GLU A 46 3.22 7.83 -23.21
CA GLU A 46 2.21 8.68 -23.85
C GLU A 46 0.92 7.93 -24.17
N SER A 47 1.04 6.70 -24.67
CA SER A 47 -0.08 5.89 -25.15
C SER A 47 -0.19 4.56 -24.42
N ARG A 48 0.67 3.58 -24.75
CA ARG A 48 0.65 2.24 -24.18
C ARG A 48 2.06 1.72 -23.90
N LEU A 49 2.21 1.06 -22.77
CA LEU A 49 3.38 0.27 -22.41
C LEU A 49 2.91 -1.12 -21.97
N TYR A 50 3.62 -2.16 -22.38
CA TYR A 50 3.31 -3.54 -22.00
C TYR A 50 4.38 -4.07 -21.05
N PHE A 51 3.96 -4.54 -19.88
CA PHE A 51 4.89 -5.17 -18.94
C PHE A 51 5.44 -6.52 -19.46
N SER A 52 4.75 -7.18 -20.41
CA SER A 52 5.28 -8.34 -21.13
C SER A 52 6.58 -8.04 -21.87
N ASP A 53 6.68 -6.88 -22.51
CA ASP A 53 7.85 -6.47 -23.29
C ASP A 53 9.04 -6.22 -22.35
N PHE A 54 8.76 -5.60 -21.20
CA PHE A 54 9.74 -5.44 -20.13
C PHE A 54 10.22 -6.80 -19.60
N ARG A 55 9.30 -7.73 -19.31
CA ARG A 55 9.65 -9.09 -18.87
C ARG A 55 10.53 -9.80 -19.88
N HIS A 56 10.17 -9.74 -21.15
CA HIS A 56 10.95 -10.34 -22.23
C HIS A 56 12.36 -9.74 -22.27
N TRP A 57 12.49 -8.42 -22.27
CA TRP A 57 13.79 -7.74 -22.23
C TRP A 57 14.63 -8.15 -21.00
N THR A 58 14.05 -8.18 -19.79
CA THR A 58 14.79 -8.62 -18.60
C THR A 58 15.25 -10.09 -18.67
N SER A 59 14.52 -10.92 -19.42
CA SER A 59 14.88 -12.33 -19.59
C SER A 59 16.12 -12.53 -20.48
N GLU A 60 16.36 -11.61 -21.42
CA GLU A 60 17.48 -11.63 -22.37
C GLU A 60 18.78 -11.06 -21.81
N LEU A 61 18.76 -10.47 -20.61
CA LEU A 61 19.97 -9.96 -19.97
C LEU A 61 20.95 -11.11 -19.65
N GLU A 62 22.18 -10.98 -20.17
CA GLU A 62 23.23 -12.02 -20.09
C GLU A 62 23.69 -12.31 -18.66
N SER A 63 23.50 -11.38 -17.72
CA SER A 63 23.87 -11.54 -16.31
C SER A 63 22.69 -11.28 -15.38
N VAL A 64 22.80 -11.74 -14.13
CA VAL A 64 21.84 -11.40 -13.07
C VAL A 64 22.05 -9.92 -12.71
N VAL A 65 21.38 -9.05 -13.43
CA VAL A 65 21.38 -7.61 -13.22
C VAL A 65 20.14 -7.25 -12.41
N LYS A 66 20.30 -6.45 -11.35
CA LYS A 66 19.14 -5.89 -10.64
C LYS A 66 18.52 -4.81 -11.51
N VAL A 67 17.19 -4.68 -11.48
CA VAL A 67 16.46 -3.72 -12.31
C VAL A 67 15.50 -2.90 -11.44
N SER A 68 15.54 -1.58 -11.62
CA SER A 68 14.54 -0.64 -11.11
C SER A 68 13.75 -0.10 -12.29
N LEU A 69 12.42 -0.12 -12.21
CA LEU A 69 11.54 0.42 -13.24
C LEU A 69 10.67 1.55 -12.68
N ASP A 70 10.91 2.77 -13.15
CA ASP A 70 10.13 3.96 -12.86
C ASP A 70 9.31 4.36 -14.10
N VAL A 71 7.99 4.26 -14.01
CA VAL A 71 7.03 4.54 -15.09
C VAL A 71 6.19 5.76 -14.73
N THR A 72 6.17 6.76 -15.60
CA THR A 72 5.26 7.90 -15.50
C THR A 72 4.40 7.99 -16.75
N CYS A 73 3.09 8.14 -16.60
CA CYS A 73 2.18 8.26 -17.74
C CYS A 73 1.76 9.70 -17.99
N SER A 74 1.46 10.00 -19.26
CA SER A 74 0.62 11.13 -19.62
C SER A 74 -0.80 10.93 -19.06
N SER A 75 -1.66 11.95 -19.12
CA SER A 75 -3.06 11.85 -18.67
C SER A 75 -3.89 10.72 -19.34
N LYS A 76 -3.42 10.20 -20.49
CA LYS A 76 -4.05 9.09 -21.22
C LYS A 76 -3.15 7.85 -21.32
N GLY A 77 -1.98 7.87 -20.68
CA GLY A 77 -1.03 6.77 -20.75
C GLY A 77 -1.57 5.54 -20.02
N VAL A 78 -1.54 4.41 -20.73
CA VAL A 78 -1.99 3.11 -20.23
C VAL A 78 -0.78 2.20 -20.04
N PHE A 79 -0.65 1.63 -18.84
CA PHE A 79 0.34 0.60 -18.55
C PHE A 79 -0.37 -0.75 -18.37
N ILE A 80 -0.12 -1.69 -19.28
CA ILE A 80 -0.63 -3.05 -19.17
C ILE A 80 0.24 -3.80 -18.17
N LEU A 81 -0.22 -3.85 -16.92
CA LEU A 81 0.55 -4.29 -15.75
C LEU A 81 -0.21 -5.39 -14.99
N PRO A 82 -0.05 -6.66 -15.38
CA PRO A 82 -0.72 -7.77 -14.72
C PRO A 82 -0.09 -8.10 -13.36
N TRP A 83 -0.93 -8.35 -12.36
CA TRP A 83 -0.56 -8.93 -11.07
C TRP A 83 -0.15 -10.41 -11.25
N PRO A 84 0.98 -10.87 -10.66
CA PRO A 84 1.73 -10.26 -9.57
C PRO A 84 2.88 -9.30 -9.96
N MET A 85 3.07 -8.92 -11.23
CA MET A 85 4.14 -7.99 -11.66
C MET A 85 5.57 -8.53 -11.48
N LYS A 86 5.77 -9.84 -11.67
CA LYS A 86 7.09 -10.48 -11.58
C LYS A 86 7.89 -10.34 -12.88
N ALA A 87 9.17 -10.00 -12.77
CA ALA A 87 10.13 -9.95 -13.87
C ALA A 87 11.53 -10.30 -13.33
N ARG A 88 12.41 -10.83 -14.20
CA ARG A 88 13.76 -11.27 -13.78
C ARG A 88 14.57 -10.07 -13.29
N GLY A 89 15.09 -10.16 -12.07
CA GLY A 89 15.94 -9.12 -11.47
C GLY A 89 15.21 -7.84 -11.07
N LEU A 90 13.88 -7.75 -11.21
CA LEU A 90 13.11 -6.56 -10.83
C LEU A 90 13.06 -6.41 -9.30
N ILE A 91 13.79 -5.43 -8.78
CA ILE A 91 13.85 -5.13 -7.34
C ILE A 91 12.99 -3.94 -6.94
N LYS A 92 12.65 -3.05 -7.89
CA LYS A 92 11.85 -1.86 -7.64
C LYS A 92 10.93 -1.57 -8.81
N LEU A 93 9.67 -1.31 -8.52
CA LEU A 93 8.65 -0.88 -9.47
C LEU A 93 7.93 0.35 -8.92
N ASN A 94 8.01 1.45 -9.64
CA ASN A 94 7.33 2.70 -9.32
C ASN A 94 6.49 3.12 -10.52
N VAL A 95 5.20 3.37 -10.30
CA VAL A 95 4.26 3.74 -11.36
C VAL A 95 3.45 4.93 -10.91
N LYS A 96 3.45 5.99 -11.73
CA LYS A 96 2.79 7.25 -11.39
C LYS A 96 1.88 7.76 -12.51
N GLY A 97 0.65 8.12 -12.14
CA GLY A 97 -0.28 8.81 -13.04
C GLY A 97 -0.83 7.93 -14.17
N CYS A 98 -0.75 6.60 -14.05
CA CYS A 98 -1.10 5.67 -15.13
C CYS A 98 -2.50 5.08 -14.97
N VAL A 99 -3.13 4.74 -16.10
CA VAL A 99 -4.22 3.76 -16.14
C VAL A 99 -3.60 2.37 -16.18
N LEU A 100 -3.77 1.58 -15.12
CA LEU A 100 -3.30 0.21 -15.02
C LEU A 100 -4.37 -0.72 -15.59
N ALA A 101 -4.18 -1.18 -16.81
CA ALA A 101 -5.11 -2.09 -17.46
C ALA A 101 -4.65 -3.53 -17.35
N GLU A 102 -5.60 -4.46 -17.50
CA GLU A 102 -5.38 -5.90 -17.41
C GLU A 102 -4.73 -6.35 -16.10
N TYR A 103 -4.97 -5.61 -15.02
CA TYR A 103 -4.32 -5.85 -13.72
C TYR A 103 -4.56 -7.28 -13.19
N PHE A 104 -5.72 -7.88 -13.48
CA PHE A 104 -6.05 -9.26 -13.09
C PHE A 104 -5.95 -10.27 -14.23
N SER A 105 -5.40 -9.92 -15.40
CA SER A 105 -5.42 -10.83 -16.58
C SER A 105 -4.59 -12.10 -16.37
N GLU A 106 -3.55 -12.04 -15.55
CA GLU A 106 -2.69 -13.18 -15.21
C GLU A 106 -3.01 -13.79 -13.83
N SER A 107 -4.15 -13.46 -13.22
CA SER A 107 -4.51 -13.95 -11.88
C SER A 107 -4.75 -15.47 -11.81
N LEU A 108 -4.70 -16.17 -12.93
CA LEU A 108 -4.87 -17.63 -13.04
C LEU A 108 -3.71 -18.29 -13.78
N THR A 109 -2.71 -17.52 -14.19
CA THR A 109 -1.57 -18.00 -14.99
C THR A 109 -0.41 -18.25 -14.04
N PRO A 110 -0.01 -19.52 -13.79
CA PRO A 110 1.16 -19.81 -12.99
C PRO A 110 2.40 -19.17 -13.62
N THR A 111 3.31 -18.65 -12.81
CA THR A 111 4.58 -18.14 -13.31
C THR A 111 5.77 -18.79 -12.62
N ASN A 112 6.79 -19.15 -13.40
CA ASN A 112 8.05 -19.67 -12.89
C ASN A 112 9.01 -18.53 -12.49
N LEU A 113 8.58 -17.28 -12.61
CA LEU A 113 9.41 -16.13 -12.27
C LEU A 113 9.53 -16.02 -10.75
N LYS A 114 10.76 -15.77 -10.29
CA LYS A 114 11.03 -15.54 -8.88
C LYS A 114 10.42 -14.20 -8.45
N ASP A 115 9.98 -14.17 -7.21
CA ASP A 115 9.65 -12.94 -6.50
C ASP A 115 10.95 -12.31 -5.99
N GLU A 116 11.30 -11.15 -6.52
CA GLU A 116 12.52 -10.40 -6.20
C GLU A 116 12.22 -8.92 -5.88
N LEU A 117 10.95 -8.53 -5.89
CA LEU A 117 10.50 -7.14 -5.78
C LEU A 117 10.58 -6.66 -4.32
N LEU A 118 11.49 -5.73 -4.04
CA LEU A 118 11.69 -5.17 -2.71
C LEU A 118 10.86 -3.90 -2.48
N GLU A 119 10.67 -3.09 -3.52
CA GLU A 119 9.92 -1.84 -3.43
C GLU A 119 8.83 -1.78 -4.51
N LEU A 120 7.59 -1.58 -4.07
CA LEU A 120 6.45 -1.32 -4.95
C LEU A 120 5.86 0.04 -4.60
N SER A 121 5.70 0.90 -5.60
CA SER A 121 4.98 2.17 -5.49
C SER A 121 4.02 2.35 -6.66
N LEU A 122 2.74 2.46 -6.35
CA LEU A 122 1.69 2.85 -7.27
C LEU A 122 1.08 4.14 -6.74
N GLU A 123 1.22 5.24 -7.48
CA GLU A 123 0.79 6.57 -7.02
C GLU A 123 -0.08 7.26 -8.07
N ASN A 124 -1.23 7.79 -7.65
CA ASN A 124 -2.16 8.50 -8.54
C ASN A 124 -2.56 7.65 -9.76
N CYS A 125 -2.74 6.34 -9.56
CA CYS A 125 -3.08 5.41 -10.62
C CYS A 125 -4.56 5.04 -10.61
N VAL A 126 -5.08 4.72 -11.79
CA VAL A 126 -6.44 4.20 -11.96
C VAL A 126 -6.33 2.74 -12.38
N ILE A 127 -6.80 1.82 -11.55
CA ILE A 127 -6.88 0.40 -11.90
C ILE A 127 -8.13 0.18 -12.74
N ALA A 128 -7.92 -0.13 -14.01
CA ALA A 128 -8.99 -0.45 -14.94
C ALA A 128 -9.27 -1.96 -14.88
N SER A 129 -10.47 -2.31 -14.40
CA SER A 129 -10.88 -3.71 -14.20
C SER A 129 -12.21 -4.00 -14.87
N ASN A 130 -12.37 -5.21 -15.38
CA ASN A 130 -13.66 -5.70 -15.88
C ASN A 130 -14.39 -6.42 -14.73
N VAL A 131 -15.55 -5.91 -14.32
CA VAL A 131 -16.35 -6.50 -13.22
C VAL A 131 -16.65 -7.99 -13.45
N LYS A 132 -16.89 -8.42 -14.69
CA LYS A 132 -17.12 -9.84 -15.00
C LYS A 132 -15.88 -10.68 -14.70
N HIS A 133 -14.70 -10.19 -15.08
CA HIS A 133 -13.42 -10.85 -14.75
C HIS A 133 -13.18 -10.86 -13.24
N SER A 134 -13.57 -9.80 -12.51
CA SER A 134 -13.48 -9.77 -11.04
C SER A 134 -14.37 -10.83 -10.40
N ILE A 135 -15.63 -10.97 -10.86
CA ILE A 135 -16.56 -12.01 -10.39
C ILE A 135 -15.98 -13.41 -10.64
N ASP A 136 -15.46 -13.66 -11.85
CA ASP A 136 -14.86 -14.93 -12.21
C ASP A 136 -13.61 -15.25 -11.38
N ALA A 137 -12.77 -14.24 -11.13
CA ALA A 137 -11.60 -14.36 -10.27
C ALA A 137 -12.01 -14.68 -8.83
N PHE A 138 -13.06 -14.04 -8.29
CA PHE A 138 -13.56 -14.32 -6.96
C PHE A 138 -14.16 -15.73 -6.83
N ASN A 139 -14.67 -16.29 -7.92
CA ASN A 139 -15.28 -17.61 -7.91
C ASN A 139 -14.28 -18.77 -7.99
N LYS A 140 -13.02 -18.51 -8.35
CA LYS A 140 -11.98 -19.52 -8.48
C LYS A 140 -11.12 -19.63 -7.22
N PRO A 141 -10.54 -20.80 -6.94
CA PRO A 141 -9.54 -20.93 -5.87
C PRO A 141 -8.36 -20.00 -6.15
N VAL A 142 -8.03 -19.14 -5.18
CA VAL A 142 -6.85 -18.28 -5.28
C VAL A 142 -5.63 -19.12 -4.96
N SER A 143 -4.66 -19.18 -5.87
CA SER A 143 -3.37 -19.84 -5.60
C SER A 143 -2.55 -18.98 -4.64
N GLN A 144 -1.62 -19.61 -3.90
CA GLN A 144 -0.75 -18.85 -2.99
C GLN A 144 0.03 -17.75 -3.71
N GLU A 145 0.54 -18.03 -4.90
CA GLU A 145 1.28 -17.06 -5.70
C GLU A 145 0.44 -15.82 -6.04
N ILE A 146 -0.82 -16.02 -6.44
CA ILE A 146 -1.71 -14.92 -6.80
C ILE A 146 -2.23 -14.19 -5.55
N GLY A 147 -2.58 -14.94 -4.51
CA GLY A 147 -3.09 -14.35 -3.26
C GLY A 147 -2.04 -13.57 -2.49
N CYS A 148 -0.78 -14.00 -2.53
CA CYS A 148 0.32 -13.35 -1.83
C CYS A 148 1.09 -12.34 -2.68
N GLY A 149 1.07 -12.48 -4.01
CA GLY A 149 1.80 -11.58 -4.90
C GLY A 149 3.31 -11.53 -4.64
N GLN A 150 3.75 -10.43 -4.02
CA GLN A 150 5.15 -10.06 -3.80
C GLN A 150 5.48 -10.11 -2.31
N GLN A 151 5.88 -11.28 -1.83
CA GLN A 151 6.26 -11.55 -0.44
C GLN A 151 7.65 -11.04 -0.08
N THR A 152 8.52 -10.71 -1.06
CA THR A 152 9.85 -10.15 -0.80
C THR A 152 9.85 -8.64 -0.52
N LEU A 153 8.69 -7.98 -0.62
CA LEU A 153 8.56 -6.55 -0.39
C LEU A 153 9.10 -6.13 0.98
N GLN A 154 9.85 -5.03 0.96
CA GLN A 154 10.27 -4.24 2.11
C GLN A 154 9.41 -2.97 2.26
N ARG A 155 8.96 -2.43 1.13
CA ARG A 155 8.15 -1.21 1.05
C ARG A 155 7.02 -1.35 0.04
N SER A 156 5.80 -1.06 0.47
CA SER A 156 4.60 -1.05 -0.37
C SER A 156 3.89 0.30 -0.27
N VAL A 157 3.70 0.98 -1.41
CA VAL A 157 2.97 2.26 -1.51
C VAL A 157 1.85 2.12 -2.52
N TRP A 158 0.63 2.42 -2.09
CA TRP A 158 -0.61 2.40 -2.83
C TRP A 158 -1.38 3.69 -2.57
N ARG A 159 -0.86 4.80 -3.09
CA ARG A 159 -1.34 6.14 -2.75
C ARG A 159 -2.24 6.70 -3.85
N ASN A 160 -3.39 7.25 -3.45
CA ASN A 160 -4.35 7.84 -4.38
C ASN A 160 -4.71 6.90 -5.53
N ILE A 161 -5.04 5.65 -5.18
CA ILE A 161 -5.48 4.63 -6.12
C ILE A 161 -6.99 4.72 -6.25
N SER A 162 -7.46 4.72 -7.49
CA SER A 162 -8.88 4.61 -7.84
C SER A 162 -9.12 3.41 -8.75
N TYR A 163 -10.38 3.00 -8.86
CA TYR A 163 -10.79 1.91 -9.74
C TYR A 163 -11.76 2.45 -10.78
N THR A 164 -11.62 1.99 -12.01
CA THR A 164 -12.59 2.24 -13.07
C THR A 164 -12.99 0.93 -13.73
N ASN A 165 -14.21 0.86 -14.23
CA ASN A 165 -14.65 -0.28 -15.03
C ASN A 165 -14.25 -0.06 -16.49
N THR A 166 -13.69 -1.08 -17.14
CA THR A 166 -13.36 -1.04 -18.57
C THR A 166 -14.57 -1.23 -19.49
N ASN A 167 -15.68 -1.79 -18.98
CA ASN A 167 -16.90 -1.96 -19.77
C ASN A 167 -17.71 -0.66 -19.72
N ASP A 168 -18.46 -0.37 -20.79
CA ASP A 168 -19.53 0.62 -20.73
C ASP A 168 -20.47 0.21 -19.60
N MET A 169 -20.68 1.11 -18.63
CA MET A 169 -21.60 0.90 -17.51
C MET A 169 -23.02 0.52 -17.98
N ALA A 170 -23.34 0.79 -19.25
CA ALA A 170 -24.58 0.38 -19.91
C ALA A 170 -24.79 -1.14 -19.95
N ASP A 171 -23.71 -1.94 -19.91
CA ASP A 171 -23.78 -3.41 -20.01
C ASP A 171 -23.82 -4.12 -18.64
N ILE A 172 -23.81 -3.37 -17.53
CA ILE A 172 -23.90 -3.95 -16.18
C ILE A 172 -25.36 -3.99 -15.78
N THR A 173 -25.91 -5.20 -15.67
CA THR A 173 -27.29 -5.37 -15.20
C THR A 173 -27.37 -5.30 -13.67
N ILE A 174 -28.57 -5.04 -13.14
CA ILE A 174 -28.83 -5.15 -11.70
C ILE A 174 -28.50 -6.56 -11.18
N ASP A 175 -28.73 -7.59 -12.00
CA ASP A 175 -28.39 -8.98 -11.66
C ASP A 175 -26.87 -9.17 -11.52
N ASP A 176 -26.06 -8.56 -12.38
CA ASP A 176 -24.59 -8.58 -12.25
C ASP A 176 -24.13 -7.91 -10.95
N PHE A 177 -24.80 -6.82 -10.55
CA PHE A 177 -24.53 -6.14 -9.29
C PHE A 177 -24.90 -7.04 -8.10
N LEU A 178 -26.10 -7.62 -8.08
CA LEU A 178 -26.53 -8.54 -7.01
C LEU A 178 -25.62 -9.79 -6.92
N LYS A 179 -25.26 -10.37 -8.06
CA LYS A 179 -24.27 -11.45 -8.14
C LYS A 179 -22.95 -11.02 -7.53
N PHE A 180 -22.43 -9.84 -7.87
CA PHE A 180 -21.21 -9.31 -7.29
C PHE A 180 -21.27 -9.23 -5.75
N PHE A 181 -22.35 -8.69 -5.15
CA PHE A 181 -22.46 -8.64 -3.68
C PHE A 181 -22.58 -10.03 -3.05
N SER A 182 -23.40 -10.92 -3.62
CA SER A 182 -23.51 -12.29 -3.11
C SER A 182 -22.18 -13.05 -3.22
N SER A 183 -21.44 -12.82 -4.30
CA SER A 183 -20.10 -13.36 -4.51
C SER A 183 -19.08 -12.74 -3.56
N LEU A 184 -19.25 -11.48 -3.15
CA LEU A 184 -18.38 -10.82 -2.18
C LEU A 184 -18.49 -11.48 -0.80
N ASP A 185 -19.69 -11.75 -0.30
CA ASP A 185 -19.86 -12.45 0.99
C ASP A 185 -19.30 -13.87 0.94
N GLN A 186 -19.57 -14.59 -0.14
CA GLN A 186 -18.97 -15.92 -0.37
C GLN A 186 -17.44 -15.84 -0.49
N PHE A 187 -16.92 -14.79 -1.11
CA PHE A 187 -15.50 -14.55 -1.24
C PHE A 187 -14.85 -14.24 0.11
N LEU A 188 -15.45 -13.38 0.94
CA LEU A 188 -14.99 -13.10 2.29
C LEU A 188 -14.95 -14.39 3.14
N ASN A 189 -16.00 -15.20 3.07
CA ASN A 189 -16.04 -16.50 3.75
C ASN A 189 -14.95 -17.46 3.25
N ARG A 190 -14.69 -17.48 1.94
CA ARG A 190 -13.61 -18.29 1.36
C ARG A 190 -12.23 -17.80 1.74
N ILE A 191 -12.00 -16.48 1.78
CA ILE A 191 -10.74 -15.89 2.20
C ILE A 191 -10.37 -16.34 3.61
N ILE A 192 -11.35 -16.33 4.52
CA ILE A 192 -11.15 -16.78 5.90
C ILE A 192 -10.80 -18.28 5.97
N GLN A 193 -11.19 -19.05 4.95
CA GLN A 193 -10.91 -20.50 4.85
C GLN A 193 -9.65 -20.84 4.03
N ILE A 194 -8.92 -19.85 3.52
CA ILE A 194 -7.68 -20.08 2.78
C ILE A 194 -6.68 -20.81 3.69
N ARG A 195 -6.13 -21.92 3.19
CA ARG A 195 -5.24 -22.81 3.98
C ARG A 195 -3.78 -22.36 4.03
N TYR A 196 -3.37 -21.48 3.13
CA TYR A 196 -2.01 -20.93 3.13
C TYR A 196 -1.95 -19.59 3.86
N ARG A 197 -0.77 -19.22 4.35
CA ARG A 197 -0.49 -17.88 4.88
C ARG A 197 0.61 -17.22 4.05
N CYS A 198 0.37 -16.00 3.62
CA CYS A 198 1.37 -15.13 3.03
C CYS A 198 2.29 -14.61 4.13
N LYS A 199 3.60 -14.81 3.98
CA LYS A 199 4.59 -14.35 4.94
C LYS A 199 5.38 -13.20 4.34
N TYR A 200 5.14 -11.99 4.81
CA TYR A 200 5.86 -10.79 4.39
C TYR A 200 7.00 -10.50 5.38
N SER A 201 7.98 -11.40 5.39
CA SER A 201 9.05 -11.44 6.40
C SER A 201 9.98 -10.22 6.39
N TYR A 202 9.91 -9.39 5.35
CA TYR A 202 10.77 -8.22 5.14
C TYR A 202 9.98 -6.92 5.04
N LEU A 203 8.65 -6.96 5.07
CA LEU A 203 7.83 -5.76 4.85
C LEU A 203 7.86 -4.87 6.09
N GLU A 204 8.46 -3.70 5.94
CA GLU A 204 8.70 -2.73 7.03
C GLU A 204 7.78 -1.51 6.91
N TYR A 205 7.28 -1.22 5.71
CA TYR A 205 6.49 -0.04 5.43
C TYR A 205 5.31 -0.32 4.50
N ILE A 206 4.12 0.14 4.89
CA ILE A 206 2.92 0.21 4.07
C ILE A 206 2.39 1.64 4.06
N ASP A 207 2.04 2.15 2.88
CA ASP A 207 1.24 3.36 2.71
C ASP A 207 0.05 3.08 1.80
N GLU A 208 -1.16 3.16 2.35
CA GLU A 208 -2.42 3.07 1.61
C GLU A 208 -3.25 4.37 1.75
N SER A 209 -2.59 5.53 1.69
CA SER A 209 -3.24 6.83 1.86
C SER A 209 -4.03 7.32 0.63
N ILE A 210 -5.04 8.17 0.86
CA ILE A 210 -5.84 8.85 -0.18
C ILE A 210 -6.63 7.85 -1.05
N GLY A 211 -7.06 6.72 -0.49
CA GLY A 211 -7.88 5.74 -1.22
C GLY A 211 -9.31 6.23 -1.39
N SER A 212 -9.75 6.45 -2.63
CA SER A 212 -11.13 6.88 -2.94
C SER A 212 -12.20 5.84 -2.61
N ILE A 213 -11.84 4.54 -2.65
CA ILE A 213 -12.78 3.42 -2.50
C ILE A 213 -12.04 2.25 -1.85
N ARG A 214 -11.94 2.23 -0.51
CA ARG A 214 -11.44 1.07 0.21
C ARG A 214 -12.58 0.46 1.03
N SER A 215 -12.81 -0.83 0.84
CA SER A 215 -13.79 -1.58 1.64
C SER A 215 -13.43 -1.48 3.12
N LYS A 216 -14.44 -1.40 4.00
CA LYS A 216 -14.24 -1.55 5.45
C LYS A 216 -13.61 -2.90 5.84
N HIS A 217 -13.61 -3.87 4.92
CA HIS A 217 -13.03 -5.19 5.09
C HIS A 217 -11.58 -5.29 4.60
N SER A 218 -10.95 -4.23 4.08
CA SER A 218 -9.60 -4.32 3.49
C SER A 218 -8.56 -4.83 4.49
N ILE A 219 -8.54 -4.29 5.72
CA ILE A 219 -7.59 -4.71 6.76
C ILE A 219 -7.90 -6.13 7.25
N LEU A 220 -9.18 -6.49 7.39
CA LEU A 220 -9.59 -7.86 7.72
C LEU A 220 -9.08 -8.84 6.67
N ILE A 221 -9.29 -8.54 5.38
CA ILE A 221 -8.81 -9.36 4.27
C ILE A 221 -7.29 -9.48 4.32
N MET A 222 -6.59 -8.35 4.44
CA MET A 222 -5.13 -8.28 4.47
C MET A 222 -4.55 -9.17 5.58
N THR A 223 -5.14 -9.13 6.78
CA THR A 223 -4.63 -9.85 7.96
C THR A 223 -5.17 -11.27 8.14
N ALA A 224 -6.26 -11.64 7.47
CA ALA A 224 -6.86 -12.97 7.58
C ALA A 224 -5.88 -14.09 7.18
N TYR A 225 -5.14 -13.88 6.10
CA TYR A 225 -4.23 -14.86 5.52
C TYR A 225 -2.79 -14.35 5.35
N SER A 226 -2.42 -13.22 5.96
CA SER A 226 -1.05 -12.69 5.88
C SER A 226 -0.44 -12.43 7.25
N ASP A 227 0.88 -12.57 7.31
CA ASP A 227 1.72 -12.27 8.46
C ASP A 227 2.68 -11.11 8.14
N PHE A 228 2.72 -10.12 9.03
CA PHE A 228 3.53 -8.91 8.90
C PHE A 228 4.52 -8.76 10.08
N PRO A 229 5.46 -9.69 10.24
CA PRO A 229 6.29 -9.78 11.44
C PRO A 229 7.28 -8.63 11.61
N LYS A 230 7.54 -7.82 10.58
CA LYS A 230 8.49 -6.70 10.59
C LYS A 230 7.87 -5.35 10.22
N LEU A 231 6.55 -5.23 10.16
CA LEU A 231 5.94 -3.96 9.78
C LEU A 231 6.16 -2.93 10.88
N HIS A 232 6.89 -1.85 10.58
CA HIS A 232 7.17 -0.75 11.49
C HIS A 232 6.25 0.45 11.24
N THR A 233 5.95 0.76 9.97
CA THR A 233 5.13 1.92 9.60
C THR A 233 3.94 1.51 8.76
N PHE A 234 2.75 1.94 9.19
CA PHE A 234 1.53 1.80 8.41
C PHE A 234 0.82 3.16 8.30
N LEU A 235 0.82 3.72 7.10
CA LEU A 235 0.09 4.95 6.77
C LEU A 235 -1.26 4.62 6.13
N TRP A 236 -2.33 5.17 6.71
CA TRP A 236 -3.70 4.96 6.27
C TRP A 236 -4.54 6.25 6.33
N THR A 237 -3.93 7.32 5.83
CA THR A 237 -4.46 8.70 5.90
C THR A 237 -5.45 9.02 4.78
N TYR A 238 -6.35 9.99 4.99
CA TYR A 238 -7.27 10.47 3.95
C TYR A 238 -8.14 9.40 3.29
N ASN A 239 -8.60 8.40 4.05
CA ASN A 239 -9.44 7.31 3.54
C ASN A 239 -10.92 7.43 3.95
N GLY A 240 -11.28 8.44 4.75
CA GLY A 240 -12.65 8.72 5.15
C GLY A 240 -13.25 7.72 6.16
N TYR A 241 -12.45 6.88 6.80
CA TYR A 241 -12.93 5.88 7.75
C TYR A 241 -13.53 6.51 9.00
N SER A 242 -14.69 6.02 9.42
CA SER A 242 -15.38 6.51 10.63
C SER A 242 -15.03 5.76 11.91
N SER A 243 -14.32 4.63 11.80
CA SER A 243 -13.96 3.74 12.90
C SER A 243 -12.65 3.04 12.61
N VAL A 244 -11.88 2.76 13.66
CA VAL A 244 -10.66 1.94 13.58
C VAL A 244 -11.05 0.45 13.45
N PRO A 245 -10.58 -0.28 12.42
CA PRO A 245 -10.77 -1.72 12.30
C PRO A 245 -10.19 -2.49 13.48
N LYS A 246 -10.81 -3.61 13.81
CA LYS A 246 -10.43 -4.45 14.95
C LYS A 246 -8.97 -4.91 14.87
N GLU A 247 -8.49 -5.17 13.66
CA GLU A 247 -7.12 -5.61 13.41
C GLU A 247 -6.08 -4.55 13.78
N LEU A 248 -6.42 -3.27 13.63
CA LEU A 248 -5.57 -2.16 14.05
C LEU A 248 -5.72 -1.85 15.55
N THR A 249 -6.89 -2.09 16.14
CA THR A 249 -7.04 -2.01 17.61
C THR A 249 -6.27 -3.15 18.29
N ASP A 250 -6.26 -4.35 17.70
CA ASP A 250 -5.52 -5.54 18.13
C ASP A 250 -4.14 -5.64 17.45
N TRP A 251 -3.49 -4.50 17.16
CA TRP A 251 -2.25 -4.42 16.38
C TRP A 251 -1.14 -5.37 16.87
N ARG A 252 -1.04 -5.65 18.17
CA ARG A 252 -0.03 -6.56 18.74
C ARG A 252 -0.07 -7.97 18.12
N LYS A 253 -1.28 -8.41 17.74
CA LYS A 253 -1.49 -9.71 17.12
C LYS A 253 -1.09 -9.72 15.64
N TYR A 254 -1.40 -8.65 14.92
CA TYR A 254 -1.29 -8.60 13.45
C TYR A 254 -0.02 -7.91 12.95
N PHE A 255 0.51 -6.97 13.72
CA PHE A 255 1.65 -6.09 13.40
C PHE A 255 2.55 -5.94 14.64
N PRO A 256 3.22 -7.02 15.10
CA PRO A 256 3.90 -7.04 16.39
C PRO A 256 5.05 -6.04 16.54
N GLN A 257 5.62 -5.57 15.42
CA GLN A 257 6.72 -4.60 15.40
C GLN A 257 6.28 -3.16 15.11
N LEU A 258 4.96 -2.90 14.99
CA LEU A 258 4.44 -1.59 14.57
C LEU A 258 4.88 -0.45 15.50
N GLU A 259 5.45 0.59 14.92
CA GLU A 259 5.96 1.80 15.60
C GLU A 259 5.17 3.05 15.24
N LEU A 260 4.67 3.13 14.00
CA LEU A 260 3.82 4.22 13.55
C LEU A 260 2.57 3.66 12.87
N LEU A 261 1.41 4.05 13.39
CA LEU A 261 0.11 3.87 12.76
C LEU A 261 -0.49 5.25 12.48
N ASP A 262 -0.46 5.68 11.23
CA ASP A 262 -0.99 6.98 10.84
C ASP A 262 -2.42 6.85 10.32
N LEU A 263 -3.37 7.37 11.09
CA LEU A 263 -4.81 7.40 10.82
C LEU A 263 -5.31 8.84 10.65
N SER A 264 -4.41 9.79 10.40
CA SER A 264 -4.75 11.20 10.26
C SER A 264 -5.70 11.48 9.08
N TYR A 265 -6.45 12.58 9.18
CA TYR A 265 -7.40 13.03 8.15
C TYR A 265 -8.43 11.97 7.72
N ASN A 266 -8.95 11.22 8.69
CA ASN A 266 -10.11 10.34 8.52
C ASN A 266 -11.34 10.95 9.21
N ASN A 267 -12.42 10.17 9.35
CA ASN A 267 -13.65 10.57 10.03
C ASN A 267 -13.83 9.84 11.36
N ILE A 268 -12.74 9.39 11.99
CA ILE A 268 -12.80 8.52 13.17
C ILE A 268 -13.41 9.29 14.34
N THR A 269 -14.46 8.72 14.93
CA THR A 269 -15.17 9.34 16.07
C THR A 269 -14.81 8.72 17.42
N LYS A 270 -14.42 7.43 17.43
CA LYS A 270 -14.08 6.65 18.62
C LYS A 270 -12.94 5.69 18.31
N PHE A 271 -12.12 5.40 19.32
CA PHE A 271 -10.99 4.49 19.22
C PHE A 271 -10.70 3.79 20.55
N ASN A 272 -10.04 2.64 20.50
CA ASN A 272 -9.47 1.93 21.65
C ASN A 272 -8.29 1.07 21.15
N PHE A 273 -7.14 1.12 21.81
CA PHE A 273 -5.93 0.38 21.42
C PHE A 273 -5.34 -0.51 22.53
N LEU A 274 -6.06 -0.70 23.65
CA LEU A 274 -5.63 -1.69 24.63
C LEU A 274 -5.84 -3.11 24.11
N GLY A 275 -6.85 -3.32 23.26
CA GLY A 275 -7.15 -4.60 22.63
C GLY A 275 -7.31 -5.74 23.64
N ALA A 276 -7.38 -6.97 23.14
CA ALA A 276 -7.31 -8.15 24.01
C ALA A 276 -5.87 -8.32 24.57
N PRO A 277 -5.71 -8.86 25.81
CA PRO A 277 -4.39 -9.20 26.33
C PRO A 277 -3.65 -10.12 25.36
N PHE A 278 -2.40 -9.78 25.03
CA PHE A 278 -1.57 -10.56 24.11
C PHE A 278 -0.29 -11.01 24.81
N THR A 279 -0.13 -12.32 24.99
CA THR A 279 0.94 -12.93 25.82
C THR A 279 2.31 -12.90 25.16
N ASN A 280 2.39 -12.64 23.86
CA ASN A 280 3.62 -12.75 23.07
C ASN A 280 4.19 -11.38 22.63
N THR A 281 3.85 -10.29 23.33
CA THR A 281 4.50 -9.00 23.05
C THR A 281 5.94 -9.01 23.51
N VAL A 282 6.84 -8.77 22.57
CA VAL A 282 8.21 -8.38 22.87
C VAL A 282 8.14 -6.97 23.47
N SER A 283 8.58 -6.82 24.72
CA SER A 283 8.74 -5.49 25.32
C SER A 283 9.76 -4.72 24.49
N LYS A 284 9.40 -3.50 24.05
CA LYS A 284 10.30 -2.63 23.29
C LYS A 284 10.39 -1.25 23.93
N PRO A 285 11.57 -0.60 23.89
CA PRO A 285 11.77 0.70 24.51
C PRO A 285 11.03 1.82 23.79
N GLU A 286 10.81 1.67 22.48
CA GLU A 286 10.12 2.68 21.66
C GLU A 286 8.60 2.48 21.71
N PRO A 287 7.83 3.56 21.92
CA PRO A 287 6.37 3.47 21.94
C PRO A 287 5.81 3.27 20.54
N LEU A 288 4.60 2.70 20.45
CA LEU A 288 3.76 2.83 19.27
C LEU A 288 3.17 4.23 19.22
N VAL A 289 3.41 4.95 18.14
CA VAL A 289 2.78 6.24 17.83
C VAL A 289 1.55 5.99 16.97
N ILE A 290 0.42 6.54 17.40
CA ILE A 290 -0.84 6.52 16.68
C ILE A 290 -1.21 7.97 16.37
N ASP A 291 -1.12 8.33 15.10
CA ASP A 291 -1.54 9.65 14.63
C ASP A 291 -3.04 9.61 14.32
N LEU A 292 -3.83 10.32 15.12
CA LEU A 292 -5.27 10.51 14.93
C LEU A 292 -5.58 11.99 14.65
N THR A 293 -4.61 12.76 14.17
CA THR A 293 -4.81 14.18 13.91
C THR A 293 -5.88 14.42 12.84
N TYR A 294 -6.60 15.54 12.98
CA TYR A 294 -7.65 15.96 12.04
C TYR A 294 -8.73 14.88 11.78
N ASN A 295 -9.18 14.21 12.84
CA ASN A 295 -10.33 13.31 12.82
C ASN A 295 -11.57 13.98 13.44
N SER A 296 -12.61 13.19 13.74
CA SER A 296 -13.86 13.64 14.35
C SER A 296 -14.04 13.14 15.78
N VAL A 297 -12.93 12.94 16.51
CA VAL A 297 -12.97 12.44 17.90
C VAL A 297 -13.50 13.55 18.81
N THR A 298 -14.54 13.24 19.59
CA THR A 298 -15.13 14.16 20.58
C THR A 298 -14.84 13.73 22.02
N GLU A 299 -14.65 12.44 22.26
CA GLU A 299 -14.53 11.84 23.61
C GLU A 299 -13.22 11.08 23.77
N ILE A 300 -12.69 11.10 24.99
CA ILE A 300 -11.44 10.42 25.35
C ILE A 300 -11.77 9.04 25.96
N PRO A 301 -11.14 7.95 25.51
CA PRO A 301 -11.35 6.62 26.09
C PRO A 301 -11.05 6.59 27.59
N VAL A 302 -11.88 5.86 28.35
CA VAL A 302 -11.77 5.75 29.82
C VAL A 302 -10.41 5.17 30.25
N ASP A 303 -9.89 4.27 29.43
CA ASP A 303 -8.71 3.44 29.62
C ASP A 303 -7.43 4.06 29.03
N MET A 304 -7.50 5.29 28.51
CA MET A 304 -6.33 5.99 27.97
C MET A 304 -5.15 6.12 28.96
N PRO A 305 -5.33 6.26 30.29
CA PRO A 305 -4.21 6.23 31.23
C PRO A 305 -3.36 4.95 31.17
N ASP A 306 -3.96 3.81 30.81
CA ASP A 306 -3.28 2.50 30.74
C ASP A 306 -2.45 2.33 29.47
N TYR A 307 -2.54 3.27 28.52
CA TYR A 307 -1.77 3.22 27.27
C TYR A 307 -0.26 3.31 27.53
N LEU A 308 0.16 3.85 28.67
CA LEU A 308 1.58 4.00 29.03
C LEU A 308 2.11 2.87 29.92
N THR A 309 1.25 1.97 30.41
CA THR A 309 1.62 0.95 31.40
C THR A 309 1.83 -0.45 30.79
N GLY A 310 1.41 -0.66 29.53
CA GLY A 310 1.59 -1.92 28.82
C GLY A 310 3.04 -2.24 28.45
N SER A 311 3.26 -3.45 27.92
CA SER A 311 4.57 -3.90 27.41
C SER A 311 5.16 -3.03 26.30
N VAL A 312 4.29 -2.29 25.61
CA VAL A 312 4.63 -1.23 24.66
C VAL A 312 3.73 -0.05 24.97
N ALA A 313 4.34 1.09 25.30
CA ALA A 313 3.61 2.33 25.51
C ALA A 313 2.98 2.81 24.19
N ILE A 314 1.78 3.38 24.28
CA ILE A 314 1.03 3.91 23.15
C ILE A 314 0.94 5.42 23.29
N ILE A 315 1.43 6.13 22.28
CA ILE A 315 1.41 7.58 22.15
C ILE A 315 0.37 7.97 21.12
N VAL A 316 -0.64 8.76 21.50
CA VAL A 316 -1.73 9.15 20.61
C VAL A 316 -1.74 10.66 20.39
N ASP A 317 -1.63 11.08 19.14
CA ASP A 317 -1.81 12.49 18.75
C ASP A 317 -3.27 12.74 18.34
N LEU A 318 -3.94 13.65 19.05
CA LEU A 318 -5.34 14.04 18.81
C LEU A 318 -5.47 15.49 18.32
N THR A 319 -4.37 16.11 17.88
CA THR A 319 -4.37 17.50 17.39
C THR A 319 -5.40 17.69 16.27
N GLY A 320 -6.17 18.78 16.33
CA GLY A 320 -7.18 19.10 15.31
C GLY A 320 -8.50 18.32 15.43
N ASN A 321 -8.73 17.55 16.50
CA ASN A 321 -10.03 16.92 16.77
C ASN A 321 -10.98 17.84 17.57
N PRO A 322 -12.31 17.70 17.40
CA PRO A 322 -13.32 18.47 18.15
C PRO A 322 -13.54 17.93 19.57
N LEU A 323 -12.48 17.84 20.37
CA LEU A 323 -12.53 17.25 21.72
C LEU A 323 -13.42 18.05 22.67
N MET A 324 -14.33 17.38 23.36
CA MET A 324 -15.11 17.95 24.45
C MET A 324 -14.26 18.02 25.72
N CYS A 325 -14.05 19.24 26.22
CA CYS A 325 -13.25 19.46 27.42
C CYS A 325 -14.12 19.59 28.67
N ASP A 326 -14.81 18.51 28.99
CA ASP A 326 -15.49 18.30 30.25
C ASP A 326 -14.54 17.70 31.31
N CYS A 327 -15.08 17.24 32.45
CA CYS A 327 -14.30 16.58 33.49
C CYS A 327 -13.58 15.30 33.01
N ASN A 328 -14.03 14.66 31.92
CA ASN A 328 -13.36 13.48 31.37
C ASN A 328 -12.03 13.85 30.68
N PHE A 329 -11.88 15.09 30.23
CA PHE A 329 -10.64 15.59 29.62
C PHE A 329 -9.45 15.62 30.61
N LEU A 330 -9.72 15.64 31.91
CA LEU A 330 -8.67 15.52 32.94
C LEU A 330 -7.84 14.23 32.76
N ARG A 331 -8.46 13.14 32.27
CA ARG A 331 -7.76 11.89 31.95
C ARG A 331 -6.74 12.09 30.83
N TYR A 332 -7.14 12.77 29.78
CA TYR A 332 -6.24 13.11 28.66
C TYR A 332 -5.07 13.98 29.11
N LYS A 333 -5.35 15.02 29.90
CA LYS A 333 -4.32 15.89 30.50
C LYS A 333 -3.30 15.08 31.29
N ASN A 334 -3.75 14.20 32.18
CA ASN A 334 -2.87 13.37 33.00
C ASN A 334 -2.03 12.42 32.14
N TYR A 335 -2.65 11.80 31.14
CA TYR A 335 -1.97 10.96 30.14
C TYR A 335 -0.86 11.74 29.43
N VAL A 336 -1.16 12.92 28.85
CA VAL A 336 -0.16 13.73 28.12
C VAL A 336 0.97 14.17 29.04
N MET A 337 0.66 14.64 30.25
CA MET A 337 1.70 15.02 31.22
C MET A 337 2.61 13.85 31.57
N HIS A 338 2.07 12.64 31.71
CA HIS A 338 2.87 11.45 31.99
C HIS A 338 3.71 11.05 30.77
N ALA A 339 3.10 11.02 29.59
CA ALA A 339 3.77 10.74 28.33
C ALA A 339 4.94 11.71 28.07
N LEU A 340 4.77 13.00 28.33
CA LEU A 340 5.83 14.01 28.13
C LEU A 340 6.99 13.91 29.11
N LYS A 341 6.76 13.38 30.32
CA LYS A 341 7.83 13.09 31.28
C LYS A 341 8.73 11.96 30.79
N ILE A 342 8.13 10.93 30.20
CA ILE A 342 8.84 9.74 29.71
C ILE A 342 9.44 10.00 28.32
N PHE A 343 8.65 10.57 27.41
CA PHE A 343 8.95 10.71 26.00
C PHE A 343 8.96 12.18 25.55
N GLN A 344 10.00 12.90 25.98
CA GLN A 344 10.13 14.35 25.72
C GLN A 344 10.14 14.74 24.23
N LYS A 345 10.39 13.80 23.31
CA LYS A 345 10.34 14.06 21.86
C LYS A 345 8.92 14.38 21.36
N TYR A 346 7.86 14.03 22.09
CA TYR A 346 6.47 14.25 21.68
C TYR A 346 5.83 15.51 22.29
N LYS A 347 6.61 16.58 22.56
CA LYS A 347 6.10 17.86 23.12
C LYS A 347 4.91 18.45 22.37
N ASN A 348 4.78 18.16 21.07
CA ASN A 348 3.68 18.66 20.25
C ASN A 348 2.30 18.12 20.67
N LEU A 349 2.22 16.99 21.39
CA LEU A 349 0.97 16.45 21.95
C LEU A 349 0.26 17.42 22.92
N SER A 350 0.99 18.39 23.46
CA SER A 350 0.41 19.43 24.33
C SER A 350 -0.38 20.51 23.57
N ARG A 351 -0.33 20.53 22.23
CA ARG A 351 -0.96 21.56 21.39
C ARG A 351 -2.40 21.23 21.01
N ILE A 352 -3.21 20.87 22.01
CA ILE A 352 -4.62 20.52 21.79
C ILE A 352 -5.56 21.67 22.09
N THR A 353 -6.61 21.73 21.28
CA THR A 353 -7.68 22.72 21.38
C THR A 353 -8.99 22.06 21.78
N CYS A 354 -9.73 22.70 22.67
CA CYS A 354 -11.05 22.24 23.08
C CYS A 354 -12.16 22.79 22.20
N HIS A 355 -13.17 21.96 21.94
CA HIS A 355 -14.48 22.39 21.47
C HIS A 355 -15.39 22.59 22.69
N SER A 356 -15.78 23.83 22.97
CA SER A 356 -16.70 24.14 24.08
C SER A 356 -18.12 24.33 23.57
N VAL A 357 -19.08 23.59 24.14
CA VAL A 357 -20.52 23.70 23.83
C VAL A 357 -21.10 25.04 24.31
N ILE A 358 -20.47 25.68 25.32
CA ILE A 358 -20.97 26.92 25.95
C ILE A 358 -20.54 28.18 25.18
N MET A 359 -19.57 28.06 24.27
CA MET A 359 -19.18 29.15 23.38
C MET A 359 -19.15 28.68 21.94
N HIS A 360 -20.27 28.84 21.25
CA HIS A 360 -20.23 28.93 19.79
C HIS A 360 -19.14 29.96 19.41
N ARG A 361 -18.00 29.47 18.88
CA ARG A 361 -16.90 30.21 18.19
C ARG A 361 -15.63 30.61 18.95
N LYS A 362 -15.23 30.01 20.09
CA LYS A 362 -13.86 30.24 20.62
C LYS A 362 -13.07 28.95 20.82
N ILE A 363 -12.07 28.76 19.96
CA ILE A 363 -10.98 27.79 20.15
C ILE A 363 -10.13 28.29 21.31
N GLN A 364 -10.07 27.55 22.42
CA GLN A 364 -9.19 27.85 23.54
C GLN A 364 -8.02 26.87 23.54
N LEU A 365 -6.80 27.41 23.63
CA LEU A 365 -5.64 26.61 23.99
C LEU A 365 -5.82 26.17 25.43
N VAL A 366 -5.67 24.87 25.70
CA VAL A 366 -5.78 24.35 27.05
C VAL A 366 -4.59 24.83 27.87
N ASN A 367 -4.83 25.77 28.78
CA ASN A 367 -3.84 26.09 29.80
C ASN A 367 -3.95 25.04 30.92
N TYR A 368 -2.94 24.18 31.02
CA TYR A 368 -2.91 23.05 31.95
C TYR A 368 -2.83 23.45 33.44
N SER A 369 -2.93 24.74 33.78
CA SER A 369 -2.79 25.27 35.15
C SER A 369 -4.10 25.38 35.95
N ASN A 370 -5.28 25.38 35.31
CA ASN A 370 -6.56 25.48 36.03
C ASN A 370 -7.23 24.09 36.16
N ASN A 371 -7.53 23.70 37.39
CA ASN A 371 -8.07 22.38 37.78
C ASN A 371 -9.55 22.43 38.22
N ASN A 372 -10.37 23.33 37.68
CA ASN A 372 -11.80 23.35 38.04
C ASN A 372 -12.56 22.30 37.20
N CYS A 373 -12.43 21.04 37.60
CA CYS A 373 -13.21 19.87 37.18
C CYS A 373 -13.40 18.95 38.36
#